data_AF-A0A848ZQW4-F1
#
_entry.id   AF-A0A848ZQW4-F1
#
_cell.length_a   1.000
_cell.length_b   1.000
_cell.length_c   1.000
_cell.angle_alpha   90.00
_cell.angle_beta   90.00
_cell.angle_gamma   90.00
#
_symmetry.space_group_name_H-M   'P 1'
#
loop_
_entity.id
_entity.type
_entity.pdbx_description
1 polymer ?
#
loop_
_entity_poly.entity_id
_entity_poly.type
_entity_poly.pdbx_seq_one_letter_code
_entity_poly.pdbx_strand_id
1 'polypeptide(L)'
;MIVQIIQIGHLHPLVVHLPIGILLLGFILEIVYRKKPSEASNEIILMVLLIGAFSAVISLGTGWLLGEDGGYDETLLFRHRWLAVAFTVLAIGLYLLKKATNALALKLYLPVYVIVLILIGITGHYGGSMTHGEDYLFTDTRIKKVVIEDVDKAQVYADIVQPIFDTKCVGCHNPSKIKGGLLMDTKENLLAGGDSGNILDSVSGNKASLFMQRLHLPLEDEDHMPPKGKVQPTAEELAL
;
A
#
# COMPACT_ATOMS: atom_id res chain seq x y z
N MET A 1 12.60 -26.65 -12.82
CA MET A 1 12.02 -26.37 -11.50
C MET A 1 12.78 -25.18 -10.94
N ILE A 2 12.39 -23.97 -11.33
CA ILE A 2 13.03 -22.74 -10.88
C ILE A 2 12.53 -22.52 -9.47
N VAL A 3 13.44 -22.54 -8.49
CA VAL A 3 13.15 -22.10 -7.14
C VAL A 3 12.69 -20.65 -7.26
N GLN A 4 11.40 -20.38 -7.11
CA GLN A 4 10.91 -19.01 -6.90
C GLN A 4 11.57 -18.53 -5.61
N ILE A 5 12.68 -17.81 -5.75
CA ILE A 5 13.30 -17.10 -4.64
C ILE A 5 12.24 -16.11 -4.18
N ILE A 6 11.70 -16.33 -2.98
CA ILE A 6 10.73 -15.42 -2.38
C ILE A 6 11.37 -14.04 -2.38
N GLN A 7 10.77 -13.09 -3.10
CA GLN A 7 11.16 -11.69 -2.99
C GLN A 7 10.81 -11.24 -1.57
N ILE A 8 11.82 -11.18 -0.71
CA ILE A 8 11.66 -10.92 0.74
C ILE A 8 10.89 -9.61 0.99
N GLY A 9 11.02 -8.62 0.09
CA GLY A 9 10.26 -7.37 0.16
C GLY A 9 8.74 -7.58 0.09
N HIS A 10 8.25 -8.56 -0.68
CA HIS A 10 6.83 -8.83 -0.83
C HIS A 10 6.18 -9.40 0.43
N LEU A 11 6.98 -9.80 1.43
CA LEU A 11 6.48 -10.15 2.76
C LEU A 11 6.12 -8.92 3.60
N HIS A 12 6.48 -7.70 3.19
CA HIS A 12 6.23 -6.49 3.97
C HIS A 12 4.75 -6.30 4.36
N PRO A 13 3.75 -6.43 3.45
CA PRO A 13 2.35 -6.32 3.83
C PRO A 13 1.90 -7.37 4.85
N LEU A 14 2.55 -8.53 4.92
CA LEU A 14 2.29 -9.53 5.96
C LEU A 14 2.93 -9.10 7.29
N VAL A 15 4.22 -8.76 7.27
CA VAL A 15 5.01 -8.49 8.48
C VAL A 15 4.57 -7.22 9.20
N VAL A 16 4.10 -6.19 8.48
CA VAL A 16 3.70 -4.90 9.05
C VAL A 16 2.57 -5.00 10.09
N HIS A 17 1.72 -6.02 9.99
CA HIS A 17 0.63 -6.24 10.95
C HIS A 17 1.14 -6.63 12.35
N LEU A 18 2.32 -7.25 12.44
CA LEU A 18 2.89 -7.71 13.70
C LEU A 18 3.22 -6.55 14.66
N PRO A 19 4.11 -5.59 14.32
CA PRO A 19 4.43 -4.50 15.24
C PRO A 19 3.21 -3.64 15.57
N ILE A 20 2.31 -3.42 14.61
CA ILE A 20 1.08 -2.65 14.82
C ILE A 20 0.20 -3.31 15.90
N GLY A 21 -0.16 -4.58 15.71
CA GLY A 21 -1.02 -5.30 16.64
C GLY A 21 -0.39 -5.49 18.02
N ILE A 22 0.91 -5.83 18.06
CA ILE A 22 1.63 -6.08 19.31
C ILE A 22 1.78 -4.81 20.15
N LEU A 23 2.11 -3.67 19.54
CA LEU A 23 2.24 -2.41 20.27
C LEU A 23 0.87 -1.83 20.68
N LEU A 24 -0.18 -2.01 19.87
CA LEU A 24 -1.54 -1.68 20.30
C LEU A 24 -1.97 -2.50 21.52
N LEU A 25 -1.74 -3.82 21.49
CA LEU A 25 -2.00 -4.70 22.63
C LEU A 25 -1.17 -4.27 23.85
N GLY A 26 0.11 -3.96 23.66
CA GLY A 26 0.99 -3.50 24.74
C GLY A 26 0.46 -2.25 25.43
N PHE A 27 -0.13 -1.31 24.68
CA PHE A 27 -0.73 -0.10 25.26
C PHE A 27 -2.00 -0.42 26.06
N ILE A 28 -2.84 -1.32 25.56
CA ILE A 28 -4.03 -1.79 26.29
C ILE A 28 -3.60 -2.46 27.60
N LEU A 29 -2.60 -3.34 27.58
CA LEU A 29 -2.06 -3.97 28.78
C LEU A 29 -1.49 -2.94 29.76
N GLU A 30 -0.81 -1.90 29.27
CA GLU A 30 -0.31 -0.81 30.12
C GLU A 30 -1.46 -0.10 30.85
N ILE A 31 -2.58 0.19 30.19
CA ILE A 31 -3.77 0.80 30.82
C ILE A 31 -4.39 -0.14 31.86
N VAL A 32 -4.53 -1.43 31.52
CA VAL A 32 -5.14 -2.44 32.40
C VAL A 32 -4.30 -2.63 33.66
N TYR A 33 -2.99 -2.84 33.51
CA TYR A 33 -2.09 -3.12 34.63
C TYR A 33 -1.70 -1.88 35.44
N ARG A 34 -1.91 -0.66 34.94
CA ARG A 34 -1.79 0.57 35.73
C ARG A 34 -2.65 0.58 37.00
N LYS A 35 -3.81 -0.08 36.98
CA LYS A 35 -4.71 -0.14 38.14
C LYS A 35 -4.26 -1.18 39.18
N LYS A 36 -3.47 -2.17 38.78
CA LYS A 36 -2.98 -3.26 39.63
C LYS A 36 -1.55 -3.66 39.19
N PRO A 37 -0.55 -2.80 39.44
CA PRO A 37 0.82 -3.08 39.02
C PRO A 37 1.39 -4.26 39.80
N SER A 38 2.15 -5.09 39.11
CA SER A 38 2.86 -6.24 39.68
C SER A 38 4.15 -6.47 38.88
N GLU A 39 5.13 -7.16 39.46
CA GLU A 39 6.36 -7.50 38.74
C GLU A 39 6.07 -8.31 37.47
N ALA A 40 5.18 -9.31 37.58
CA ALA A 40 4.75 -10.11 36.44
C ALA A 40 4.11 -9.27 35.32
N SER A 41 3.28 -8.27 35.65
CA SER A 41 2.69 -7.40 34.61
C SER A 41 3.73 -6.51 33.93
N ASN A 42 4.75 -6.07 34.68
CA ASN A 42 5.87 -5.32 34.11
C ASN A 42 6.72 -6.18 33.15
N GLU A 43 7.02 -7.43 33.52
CA GLU A 43 7.74 -8.38 32.67
C GLU A 43 6.98 -8.70 31.38
N ILE A 44 5.66 -8.92 31.49
CA ILE A 44 4.80 -9.15 30.32
C ILE A 44 4.87 -7.95 29.36
N ILE A 45 4.71 -6.73 29.88
CA ILE A 45 4.77 -5.51 29.04
C ILE A 45 6.17 -5.37 28.40
N LEU A 46 7.24 -5.61 29.14
CA LEU A 46 8.61 -5.57 28.59
C LEU A 46 8.79 -6.58 27.46
N MET A 47 8.27 -7.80 27.60
CA MET A 47 8.32 -8.82 26.55
C MET A 47 7.52 -8.39 25.32
N VAL A 48 6.31 -7.86 25.50
CA VAL A 48 5.47 -7.35 24.42
C VAL A 48 6.15 -6.21 23.66
N LEU A 49 6.73 -5.24 24.37
CA LEU A 49 7.46 -4.13 23.74
C LEU A 49 8.71 -4.63 23.00
N LEU A 50 9.43 -5.60 23.54
CA LEU A 50 10.61 -6.18 22.88
C LEU A 50 10.24 -6.87 21.56
N ILE A 51 9.20 -7.71 21.57
CA ILE A 51 8.73 -8.41 20.36
C ILE A 51 8.15 -7.40 19.36
N GLY A 52 7.43 -6.39 19.83
CA GLY A 52 6.93 -5.29 19.00
C GLY A 52 8.05 -4.51 18.33
N ALA A 53 9.09 -4.14 19.07
CA ALA A 53 10.26 -3.44 18.52
C ALA A 53 11.04 -4.32 17.53
N PHE A 54 11.27 -5.60 17.85
CA PHE A 54 11.96 -6.54 16.96
C PHE A 54 11.19 -6.73 15.65
N SER A 55 9.88 -6.95 15.71
CA SER A 55 9.04 -7.07 14.51
C SER A 55 8.97 -5.78 13.70
N ALA A 56 9.04 -4.59 14.34
CA ALA A 56 9.13 -3.31 13.65
C ALA A 56 10.42 -3.18 12.82
N VAL A 57 11.57 -3.65 13.35
CA VAL A 57 12.83 -3.68 12.61
C VAL A 57 12.73 -4.58 11.38
N ILE A 58 12.14 -5.77 11.52
CA ILE A 58 11.93 -6.68 10.37
C ILE A 58 11.00 -6.04 9.35
N SER A 59 9.89 -5.43 9.79
CA SER A 59 8.95 -4.74 8.93
C SER A 59 9.59 -3.58 8.17
N LEU A 60 10.46 -2.80 8.81
CA LEU A 60 11.23 -1.73 8.18
C LEU A 60 12.16 -2.31 7.11
N GLY A 61 12.88 -3.39 7.40
CA GLY A 61 13.77 -4.04 6.46
C GLY A 61 13.05 -4.60 5.22
N THR A 62 11.96 -5.34 5.41
CA THR A 62 11.17 -5.86 4.28
C THR A 62 10.52 -4.73 3.48
N GLY A 63 10.04 -3.67 4.14
CA GLY A 63 9.47 -2.51 3.46
C GLY A 63 10.50 -1.71 2.66
N TRP A 64 11.72 -1.63 3.17
CA TRP A 64 12.83 -1.00 2.45
C TRP A 64 13.13 -1.71 1.15
N LEU A 65 13.16 -3.06 1.15
CA LEU A 65 13.35 -3.88 -0.04
C LEU A 65 12.19 -3.74 -1.04
N LEU A 66 10.95 -3.74 -0.55
CA LEU A 66 9.77 -3.56 -1.41
C LEU A 66 9.75 -2.21 -2.12
N GLY A 67 10.23 -1.15 -1.46
CA GLY A 67 10.30 0.19 -2.05
C GLY A 67 11.26 0.29 -3.25
N GLU A 68 12.27 -0.59 -3.32
CA GLU A 68 13.24 -0.61 -4.43
C GLU A 68 12.67 -1.24 -5.71
N ASP A 69 11.53 -1.95 -5.64
CA ASP A 69 10.84 -2.51 -6.82
C ASP A 69 10.24 -1.41 -7.74
N GLY A 70 10.27 -0.15 -7.29
CA GLY A 70 9.87 1.03 -8.07
C GLY A 70 8.38 1.11 -8.41
N GLY A 71 8.02 2.17 -9.13
CA GLY A 71 6.64 2.42 -9.56
C GLY A 71 5.69 2.89 -8.45
N TYR A 72 6.23 3.39 -7.34
CA TYR A 72 5.50 4.17 -6.34
C TYR A 72 5.80 5.66 -6.54
N ASP A 73 4.91 6.55 -6.15
CA ASP A 73 5.23 7.97 -6.07
C ASP A 73 6.40 8.21 -5.10
N GLU A 74 7.44 8.88 -5.59
CA GLU A 74 8.69 9.11 -4.85
C GLU A 74 8.47 9.94 -3.58
N THR A 75 7.54 10.89 -3.61
CA THR A 75 7.26 11.77 -2.46
C THR A 75 6.50 11.02 -1.36
N LEU A 76 5.49 10.23 -1.75
CA LEU A 76 4.74 9.37 -0.84
C LEU A 76 5.64 8.28 -0.24
N LEU A 77 6.46 7.63 -1.08
CA LEU A 77 7.41 6.61 -0.63
C LEU A 77 8.43 7.21 0.35
N PHE A 78 9.01 8.37 0.04
CA PHE A 78 9.92 9.07 0.94
C PHE A 78 9.28 9.36 2.30
N ARG A 79 8.07 9.93 2.32
CA ARG A 79 7.34 10.24 3.57
C ARG A 79 7.07 8.98 4.38
N HIS A 80 6.51 7.94 3.74
CA HIS A 80 6.21 6.68 4.40
C HIS A 80 7.48 6.03 4.99
N ARG A 81 8.57 6.01 4.23
CA ARG A 81 9.86 5.42 4.63
C ARG A 81 10.41 6.10 5.89
N TRP A 82 10.43 7.43 5.94
CA TRP A 82 10.94 8.15 7.12
C TRP A 82 10.02 8.09 8.33
N LEU A 83 8.71 8.05 8.12
CA LEU A 83 7.75 7.80 9.20
C LEU A 83 7.93 6.39 9.79
N ALA A 84 8.17 5.38 8.94
CA ALA A 84 8.47 4.02 9.39
C ALA A 84 9.79 3.94 10.17
N VAL A 85 10.83 4.67 9.75
CA VAL A 85 12.08 4.79 10.52
C VAL A 85 11.84 5.42 11.89
N ALA A 86 11.11 6.54 11.94
CA ALA A 86 10.77 7.22 13.19
C ALA A 86 9.95 6.31 14.13
N PHE A 87 8.96 5.61 13.60
CA PHE A 87 8.17 4.61 14.33
C PHE A 87 9.05 3.51 14.92
N THR A 88 9.94 2.91 14.13
CA THR A 88 10.83 1.83 14.60
C THR A 88 11.80 2.30 15.69
N VAL A 89 12.40 3.49 15.52
CA VAL A 89 13.28 4.08 16.54
C VAL A 89 12.53 4.33 17.84
N LEU A 90 11.32 4.88 17.78
CA LEU A 90 10.51 5.12 18.97
C LEU A 90 9.98 3.82 19.60
N ALA A 91 9.69 2.78 18.82
CA ALA A 91 9.30 1.46 19.34
C ALA A 91 10.46 0.82 20.14
N ILE A 92 11.69 0.89 19.64
CA ILE A 92 12.89 0.49 20.39
C ILE A 92 13.05 1.38 21.63
N GLY A 93 12.87 2.69 21.47
CA GLY A 93 12.88 3.66 22.55
C GLY A 93 11.90 3.32 23.67
N LEU A 94 10.68 2.86 23.35
CA LEU A 94 9.69 2.43 24.34
C LEU A 94 10.18 1.29 25.21
N TYR A 95 10.77 0.26 24.61
CA TYR A 95 11.37 -0.85 25.35
C TYR A 95 12.46 -0.35 26.31
N LEU A 96 13.36 0.52 25.82
CA LEU A 96 14.44 1.08 26.62
C LEU A 96 13.92 1.98 27.75
N LEU A 97 12.93 2.83 27.48
CA LEU A 97 12.30 3.70 28.47
C LEU A 97 11.57 2.89 29.54
N LYS A 98 10.86 1.82 29.18
CA LYS A 98 10.18 0.94 30.13
C LYS A 98 11.16 0.18 31.02
N LYS A 99 12.31 -0.21 30.46
CA LYS A 99 13.38 -0.90 31.20
C LYS A 99 14.15 0.05 32.14
N ALA A 100 14.23 1.32 31.79
CA ALA A 100 14.93 2.32 32.58
C ALA A 100 14.16 2.70 33.85
N THR A 101 14.89 2.92 34.94
CA THR A 101 14.33 3.29 36.25
C THR A 101 14.52 4.76 36.60
N ASN A 102 15.17 5.54 35.72
CA ASN A 102 15.44 6.94 35.97
C ASN A 102 14.17 7.81 35.81
N ALA A 103 14.12 8.92 36.54
CA ALA A 103 12.93 9.78 36.62
C ALA A 103 12.52 10.38 35.26
N LEU A 104 13.48 10.64 34.37
CA LEU A 104 13.20 11.16 33.03
C LEU A 104 12.49 10.09 32.17
N ALA A 105 12.98 8.85 32.19
CA ALA A 105 12.39 7.74 31.44
C ALA A 105 10.95 7.46 31.86
N LEU A 106 10.68 7.45 33.17
CA LEU A 106 9.34 7.28 33.72
C LEU A 106 8.37 8.38 33.24
N LYS A 107 8.85 9.63 33.16
CA LYS A 107 8.05 10.77 32.66
C LYS A 107 7.82 10.72 31.15
N LEU A 108 8.83 10.29 30.38
CA LEU A 108 8.77 10.27 28.92
C LEU A 108 8.07 9.04 28.33
N TYR A 109 8.05 7.91 29.06
CA TYR A 109 7.54 6.63 28.56
C TYR A 109 6.12 6.75 27.97
N LEU A 110 5.17 7.30 28.72
CA LEU A 110 3.79 7.36 28.27
C LEU A 110 3.54 8.36 27.13
N PRO A 111 4.08 9.61 27.18
CA PRO A 111 4.02 10.52 26.04
C PRO A 111 4.62 9.92 24.77
N VAL A 112 5.78 9.26 24.87
CA VAL A 112 6.40 8.57 23.72
C VAL A 112 5.49 7.45 23.20
N TYR A 113 4.80 6.71 24.08
CA TYR A 113 3.88 5.66 23.66
C TYR A 113 2.72 6.24 22.85
N VAL A 114 2.12 7.34 23.32
CA VAL A 114 1.05 8.03 22.58
C VAL A 114 1.54 8.49 21.20
N ILE A 115 2.76 9.02 21.11
CA ILE A 115 3.36 9.41 19.81
C ILE A 115 3.50 8.19 18.89
N VAL A 116 3.93 7.03 19.40
CA VAL A 116 4.00 5.78 18.62
C VAL A 116 2.62 5.38 18.08
N LEU A 117 1.56 5.50 18.89
CA LEU A 117 0.19 5.19 18.43
C LEU A 117 -0.29 6.14 17.33
N ILE A 118 0.03 7.43 17.45
CA ILE A 118 -0.27 8.42 16.41
C ILE A 118 0.49 8.08 15.12
N LEU A 119 1.77 7.71 15.23
CA LEU A 119 2.58 7.30 14.09
C LEU A 119 2.06 6.05 13.41
N ILE A 120 1.49 5.08 14.13
CA ILE A 120 0.81 3.91 13.51
C ILE A 120 -0.29 4.40 12.57
N GLY A 121 -1.12 5.35 12.99
CA GLY A 121 -2.19 5.91 12.17
C GLY A 121 -1.66 6.66 10.94
N ILE A 122 -0.70 7.57 11.12
CA ILE A 122 -0.15 8.38 10.03
C ILE A 122 0.63 7.50 9.03
N THR A 123 1.47 6.59 9.52
CA THR A 123 2.26 5.68 8.67
C THR A 123 1.34 4.72 7.92
N GLY A 124 0.30 4.22 8.59
CA GLY A 124 -0.74 3.38 8.00
C GLY A 124 -1.53 4.10 6.90
N HIS A 125 -1.86 5.39 7.09
CA HIS A 125 -2.49 6.21 6.07
C HIS A 125 -1.64 6.28 4.79
N TYR A 126 -0.37 6.66 4.89
CA TYR A 126 0.52 6.71 3.72
C TYR A 126 0.77 5.32 3.10
N GLY A 127 0.82 4.26 3.91
CA GLY A 127 0.90 2.88 3.40
C GLY A 127 -0.34 2.48 2.58
N GLY A 128 -1.52 2.90 3.05
CA GLY A 128 -2.79 2.76 2.33
C GLY A 128 -2.80 3.55 1.02
N SER A 129 -2.35 4.81 1.05
CA SER A 129 -2.31 5.67 -0.14
C SER A 129 -1.41 5.13 -1.25
N MET A 130 -0.26 4.55 -0.91
CA MET A 130 0.62 3.91 -1.91
C MET A 130 0.03 2.64 -2.53
N THR A 131 -0.89 1.98 -1.84
CA THR A 131 -1.46 0.69 -2.27
C THR A 131 -2.80 0.85 -2.99
N HIS A 132 -3.59 1.84 -2.60
CA HIS A 132 -4.96 2.05 -3.08
C HIS A 132 -5.18 3.41 -3.77
N GLY A 133 -4.16 4.28 -3.83
CA GLY A 133 -4.25 5.64 -4.37
C GLY A 133 -4.47 6.70 -3.28
N GLU A 134 -4.16 7.96 -3.60
CA GLU A 134 -4.44 9.10 -2.71
C GLU A 134 -5.92 9.16 -2.34
N ASP A 135 -6.20 9.63 -1.12
CA ASP A 135 -7.57 9.82 -0.60
C ASP A 135 -8.49 8.59 -0.60
N TYR A 136 -7.96 7.37 -0.69
CA TYR A 136 -8.77 6.13 -0.61
C TYR A 136 -9.75 6.09 0.57
N LEU A 137 -9.37 6.63 1.73
CA LEU A 137 -10.21 6.65 2.94
C LEU A 137 -11.30 7.74 2.93
N PHE A 138 -11.17 8.75 2.08
CA PHE A 138 -12.03 9.93 2.06
C PHE A 138 -12.77 10.11 0.74
N THR A 139 -12.36 9.37 -0.29
CA THR A 139 -13.01 9.34 -1.60
C THR A 139 -14.29 8.52 -1.48
N ASP A 140 -15.41 9.11 -1.89
CA ASP A 140 -16.69 8.40 -2.00
C ASP A 140 -16.60 7.43 -3.18
N THR A 141 -16.05 6.24 -2.94
CA THR A 141 -15.93 5.15 -3.93
C THR A 141 -17.28 4.47 -4.18
N ARG A 142 -18.41 5.13 -3.91
CA ARG A 142 -19.66 4.77 -4.58
C ARG A 142 -19.39 4.96 -6.06
N ILE A 143 -18.95 3.89 -6.71
CA ILE A 143 -18.98 3.73 -8.15
C ILE A 143 -20.35 4.25 -8.52
N LYS A 144 -20.40 5.45 -9.12
CA LYS A 144 -21.60 5.90 -9.79
C LYS A 144 -21.76 4.84 -10.84
N LYS A 145 -22.56 3.81 -10.55
CA LYS A 145 -22.99 2.84 -11.53
C LYS A 145 -23.62 3.71 -12.58
N VAL A 146 -22.93 3.90 -13.70
CA VAL A 146 -23.39 4.77 -14.76
C VAL A 146 -24.63 4.08 -15.29
N VAL A 147 -25.80 4.50 -14.79
CA VAL A 147 -27.07 4.04 -15.30
C VAL A 147 -27.26 4.82 -16.58
N ILE A 148 -26.97 4.16 -17.69
CA ILE A 148 -27.28 4.71 -19.01
C ILE A 148 -28.79 4.68 -19.14
N GLU A 149 -29.44 5.81 -18.81
CA GLU A 149 -30.89 5.97 -18.93
C GLU A 149 -31.33 6.02 -20.41
N ASP A 150 -30.45 6.52 -21.28
CA ASP A 150 -30.67 6.70 -22.71
C ASP A 150 -29.40 6.30 -23.49
N VAL A 151 -29.49 5.18 -24.21
CA VAL A 151 -28.36 4.61 -24.97
C VAL A 151 -27.94 5.54 -26.11
N ASP A 152 -28.86 6.31 -26.69
CA ASP A 152 -28.58 7.19 -27.83
C ASP A 152 -27.77 8.44 -27.42
N LYS A 153 -27.70 8.74 -26.12
CA LYS A 153 -26.92 9.85 -25.56
C LYS A 153 -25.68 9.41 -24.80
N ALA A 154 -25.46 8.11 -24.66
CA ALA A 154 -24.32 7.58 -23.93
C ALA A 154 -23.00 7.91 -24.63
N GLN A 155 -22.06 8.48 -23.90
CA GLN A 155 -20.69 8.67 -24.38
C GLN A 155 -19.92 7.38 -24.13
N VAL A 156 -19.68 6.60 -25.19
CA VAL A 156 -19.00 5.28 -25.13
C VAL A 156 -17.75 5.33 -24.25
N TYR A 157 -16.89 6.33 -24.43
CA TYR A 157 -15.69 6.45 -23.62
C TYR A 157 -15.99 6.79 -22.14
N ALA A 158 -16.69 7.89 -21.87
CA ALA A 158 -16.86 8.39 -20.51
C ALA A 158 -17.79 7.51 -19.65
N ASP A 159 -18.83 6.93 -20.26
CA ASP A 159 -19.89 6.22 -19.55
C ASP A 159 -19.65 4.71 -19.46
N ILE A 160 -18.82 4.13 -20.36
CA ILE A 160 -18.61 2.68 -20.46
C ILE A 160 -17.13 2.32 -20.31
N VAL A 161 -16.24 2.89 -21.13
CA VAL A 161 -14.80 2.51 -21.13
C VAL A 161 -14.05 3.02 -19.90
N GLN A 162 -14.22 4.30 -19.54
CA GLN A 162 -13.52 4.92 -18.42
C GLN A 162 -13.78 4.20 -17.08
N PRO A 163 -15.03 3.83 -16.72
CA PRO A 163 -15.28 3.04 -15.50
C PRO A 163 -14.57 1.68 -15.48
N ILE A 164 -14.38 1.04 -16.64
CA ILE A 164 -13.62 -0.22 -16.75
C ILE A 164 -12.15 0.05 -16.43
N PHE A 165 -11.56 1.11 -17.03
CA PHE A 165 -10.18 1.51 -16.73
C PHE A 165 -9.99 1.87 -15.26
N ASP A 166 -10.89 2.66 -14.69
CA ASP A 166 -10.84 3.06 -13.27
C ASP A 166 -10.82 1.84 -12.35
N THR A 167 -11.61 0.81 -12.68
CA THR A 167 -11.74 -0.40 -11.88
C THR A 167 -10.56 -1.36 -12.05
N LYS A 168 -10.01 -1.49 -13.25
CA LYS A 168 -9.09 -2.60 -13.60
C LYS A 168 -7.66 -2.16 -13.89
N CYS A 169 -7.46 -0.91 -14.29
CA CYS A 169 -6.18 -0.41 -14.78
C CYS A 169 -5.61 0.68 -13.86
N VAL A 170 -6.41 1.68 -13.50
CA VAL A 170 -5.96 2.88 -12.77
C VAL A 170 -5.34 2.51 -11.42
N GLY A 171 -5.76 1.45 -10.74
CA GLY A 171 -5.15 1.01 -9.47
C GLY A 171 -3.64 0.74 -9.50
N CYS A 172 -3.03 0.53 -10.68
CA CYS A 172 -1.57 0.43 -10.86
C CYS A 172 -0.98 1.41 -11.87
N HIS A 173 -1.82 2.22 -12.52
CA HIS A 173 -1.46 3.21 -13.53
C HIS A 173 -2.05 4.58 -13.16
N ASN A 174 -1.65 5.08 -11.99
CA ASN A 174 -2.12 6.35 -11.42
C ASN A 174 -0.95 7.16 -10.84
N PRO A 175 -1.13 8.43 -10.48
CA PRO A 175 -0.04 9.26 -9.95
C PRO A 175 0.65 8.69 -8.70
N SER A 176 -0.07 7.98 -7.82
CA SER A 176 0.51 7.36 -6.62
C SER A 176 1.29 6.07 -6.92
N LYS A 177 0.99 5.40 -8.03
CA LYS A 177 1.59 4.13 -8.45
C LYS A 177 1.66 4.06 -9.97
N ILE A 178 2.86 4.23 -10.52
CA ILE A 178 3.13 4.36 -11.96
C ILE A 178 3.88 3.11 -12.46
N LYS A 179 3.20 1.97 -12.55
CA LYS A 179 3.85 0.76 -13.08
C LYS A 179 4.04 0.86 -14.60
N GLY A 180 5.25 0.51 -15.07
CA GLY A 180 5.63 0.58 -16.49
C GLY A 180 5.61 2.00 -17.08
N GLY A 181 5.75 3.02 -16.24
CA GLY A 181 5.74 4.43 -16.67
C GLY A 181 4.39 4.92 -17.19
N LEU A 182 3.33 4.11 -17.10
CA LEU A 182 2.02 4.39 -17.70
C LEU A 182 1.06 4.99 -16.68
N LEU A 183 0.42 6.10 -17.06
CA LEU A 183 -0.65 6.79 -16.34
C LEU A 183 -1.96 6.72 -17.15
N MET A 184 -3.06 6.32 -16.52
CA MET A 184 -4.37 6.13 -17.17
C MET A 184 -5.51 6.90 -16.47
N ASP A 185 -5.19 7.79 -15.55
CA ASP A 185 -6.14 8.61 -14.78
C ASP A 185 -6.78 9.75 -15.60
N THR A 186 -6.10 10.21 -16.66
CA THR A 186 -6.62 11.22 -17.58
C THR A 186 -6.45 10.79 -19.04
N LYS A 187 -7.25 11.38 -19.94
CA LYS A 187 -7.16 11.12 -21.38
C LYS A 187 -5.80 11.52 -21.94
N GLU A 188 -5.26 12.64 -21.48
CA GLU A 188 -3.96 13.15 -21.90
C GLU A 188 -2.84 12.18 -21.51
N ASN A 189 -2.88 11.66 -20.28
CA ASN A 189 -1.92 10.67 -19.79
C ASN A 189 -2.02 9.34 -20.54
N LEU A 190 -3.25 8.88 -20.83
CA LEU A 190 -3.48 7.69 -21.65
C LEU A 190 -2.83 7.79 -23.04
N LEU A 191 -2.93 8.97 -23.67
CA LEU A 191 -2.36 9.25 -24.98
C LEU A 191 -0.83 9.42 -24.96
N ALA A 192 -0.26 9.84 -23.83
CA ALA A 192 1.19 9.97 -23.66
C ALA A 192 1.89 8.60 -23.69
N GLY A 193 1.22 7.54 -23.24
CA GLY A 193 1.77 6.19 -23.18
C GLY A 193 2.68 5.95 -21.98
N GLY A 194 3.37 4.82 -21.96
CA GLY A 194 4.31 4.44 -20.89
C GLY A 194 5.70 4.13 -21.41
N ASP A 195 6.52 3.45 -20.60
CA ASP A 195 7.92 3.11 -20.93
C ASP A 195 8.04 2.24 -22.20
N SER A 196 7.00 1.46 -22.49
CA SER A 196 6.90 0.62 -23.69
C SER A 196 6.31 1.34 -24.91
N GLY A 197 6.02 2.64 -24.81
CA GLY A 197 5.45 3.46 -25.87
C GLY A 197 3.94 3.68 -25.73
N ASN A 198 3.33 4.16 -26.82
CA ASN A 198 1.90 4.45 -26.88
C ASN A 198 1.07 3.15 -26.89
N ILE A 199 0.09 3.06 -26.00
CA ILE A 199 -0.75 1.87 -25.85
C ILE A 199 -1.90 1.80 -26.87
N LEU A 200 -2.17 2.90 -27.57
CA LEU A 200 -3.20 3.06 -28.63
C LEU A 200 -2.58 3.15 -30.03
N ASP A 201 -1.41 2.54 -30.22
CA ASP A 201 -0.66 2.50 -31.47
C ASP A 201 -1.42 1.85 -32.66
N SER A 202 -2.52 1.15 -32.39
CA SER A 202 -3.42 0.58 -33.41
C SER A 202 -4.15 1.62 -34.28
N VAL A 203 -4.23 2.89 -33.87
CA VAL A 203 -4.85 3.97 -34.68
C VAL A 203 -4.10 4.17 -36.01
N SER A 204 -2.88 3.64 -36.15
CA SER A 204 -2.06 3.68 -37.37
C SER A 204 -2.26 2.47 -38.32
N GLY A 205 -3.13 1.52 -37.98
CA GLY A 205 -3.81 0.66 -38.95
C GLY A 205 -3.16 -0.64 -39.41
N ASN A 206 -2.10 -1.19 -38.78
CA ASN A 206 -1.52 -2.47 -39.25
C ASN A 206 -0.89 -3.39 -38.17
N LYS A 207 -1.09 -3.13 -36.87
CA LYS A 207 -0.65 -4.02 -35.78
C LYS A 207 -1.69 -4.06 -34.66
N ALA A 208 -1.79 -5.19 -33.96
CA ALA A 208 -2.53 -5.27 -32.70
C ALA A 208 -1.92 -4.26 -31.72
N SER A 209 -2.75 -3.47 -31.03
CA SER A 209 -2.21 -2.47 -30.11
C SER A 209 -1.41 -3.12 -29.01
N LEU A 210 -0.38 -2.44 -28.50
CA LEU A 210 0.38 -2.90 -27.35
C LEU A 210 -0.56 -3.19 -26.17
N PHE A 211 -1.60 -2.38 -25.97
CA PHE A 211 -2.65 -2.62 -24.98
C PHE A 211 -3.31 -4.01 -25.14
N MET A 212 -3.79 -4.32 -26.35
CA MET A 212 -4.46 -5.59 -26.62
C MET A 212 -3.51 -6.77 -26.55
N GLN A 213 -2.25 -6.59 -26.96
CA GLN A 213 -1.23 -7.62 -26.81
C GLN A 213 -1.06 -7.99 -25.34
N ARG A 214 -0.92 -7.01 -24.45
CA ARG A 214 -0.73 -7.22 -22.99
C ARG A 214 -1.93 -7.92 -22.34
N LEU A 215 -3.15 -7.58 -22.77
CA LEU A 215 -4.39 -8.20 -22.30
C LEU A 215 -4.56 -9.67 -22.74
N HIS A 216 -4.02 -10.04 -23.91
CA HIS A 216 -4.14 -11.38 -24.48
C HIS A 216 -2.96 -12.30 -24.14
N LEU A 217 -1.94 -11.81 -23.44
CA LEU A 217 -0.88 -12.67 -22.93
C LEU A 217 -1.46 -13.72 -21.97
N PRO A 218 -0.82 -14.89 -21.83
CA PRO A 218 -1.18 -15.84 -20.77
C PRO A 218 -1.13 -15.16 -19.39
N LEU A 219 -2.02 -15.54 -18.47
CA LEU A 219 -2.08 -14.96 -17.12
C LEU A 219 -0.80 -15.15 -16.30
N GLU A 220 0.02 -16.12 -16.67
CA GLU A 220 1.33 -16.42 -16.07
C GLU A 220 2.46 -15.56 -16.62
N ASP A 221 2.22 -14.79 -17.68
CA ASP A 221 3.21 -13.91 -18.26
C ASP A 221 3.39 -12.66 -17.38
N GLU A 222 4.64 -12.29 -17.09
CA GLU A 222 4.97 -11.12 -16.26
C GLU A 222 4.53 -9.80 -16.92
N ASP A 223 4.43 -9.80 -18.25
CA ASP A 223 3.95 -8.66 -19.03
C ASP A 223 2.43 -8.61 -19.14
N HIS A 224 1.70 -9.64 -18.68
CA HIS A 224 0.24 -9.67 -18.71
C HIS A 224 -0.35 -8.58 -17.80
N MET A 225 -1.28 -7.80 -18.35
CA MET A 225 -1.96 -6.74 -17.64
C MET A 225 -3.48 -6.88 -17.80
N PRO A 226 -4.28 -6.79 -16.71
CA PRO A 226 -3.87 -6.62 -15.32
C PRO A 226 -3.11 -7.84 -14.76
N PRO A 227 -2.12 -7.69 -13.87
CA PRO A 227 -1.34 -8.81 -13.37
C PRO A 227 -2.18 -9.88 -12.68
N LYS A 228 -1.64 -11.10 -12.59
CA LYS A 228 -2.27 -12.20 -11.85
C LYS A 228 -2.68 -11.78 -10.43
N GLY A 229 -3.93 -12.10 -10.06
CA GLY A 229 -4.51 -11.71 -8.77
C GLY A 229 -5.20 -10.34 -8.76
N LYS A 230 -5.18 -9.60 -9.87
CA LYS A 230 -6.03 -8.42 -10.09
C LYS A 230 -7.29 -8.78 -10.89
N VAL A 231 -8.30 -7.91 -10.81
CA VAL A 231 -9.58 -8.08 -11.50
C VAL A 231 -9.36 -8.02 -13.00
N GLN A 232 -9.66 -9.12 -13.69
CA GLN A 232 -9.49 -9.24 -15.13
C GLN A 232 -10.67 -8.63 -15.89
N PRO A 233 -10.44 -8.05 -17.09
CA PRO A 233 -11.51 -7.68 -18.02
C PRO A 233 -12.33 -8.91 -18.45
N THR A 234 -13.64 -8.75 -18.63
CA THR A 234 -14.50 -9.78 -19.21
C THR A 234 -14.36 -9.79 -20.73
N ALA A 235 -14.84 -10.85 -21.39
CA ALA A 235 -14.83 -10.93 -22.84
C ALA A 235 -15.66 -9.79 -23.49
N GLU A 236 -16.74 -9.37 -22.84
CA GLU A 236 -17.58 -8.26 -23.30
C GLU A 236 -16.84 -6.93 -23.18
N GLU A 237 -16.13 -6.69 -22.07
CA GLU A 237 -15.36 -5.47 -21.86
C GLU A 237 -14.15 -5.39 -22.80
N LEU A 238 -13.52 -6.52 -23.14
CA LEU A 238 -12.43 -6.58 -24.12
C LEU A 238 -12.88 -6.33 -25.56
N ALA A 239 -14.18 -6.51 -25.84
CA ALA A 239 -14.76 -6.33 -27.17
C ALA A 239 -15.20 -4.87 -27.44
N LEU A 240 -15.25 -4.03 -26.41
CA LEU A 240 -15.56 -2.59 -26.48
C LEU A 240 -14.36 -1.78 -26.96
#